data_AF-A0A2P4XWM2-F1
#
_entry.id   AF-A0A2P4XWM2-F1
#
_cell.length_a   1.000
_cell.length_b   1.000
_cell.length_c   1.000
_cell.angle_alpha   90.00
_cell.angle_beta   90.00
_cell.angle_gamma   90.00
#
_symmetry.space_group_name_H-M   'P 1'
#
loop_
_entity.id
_entity.type
_entity.pdbx_description
1 polymer ?
#
loop_
_entity_poly.entity_id
_entity_poly.type
_entity_poly.pdbx_seq_one_letter_code
_entity_poly.pdbx_strand_id
1 'polypeptide(L)'
;MTVNFSFPILPFRPDWIFPHRPTIYTSPTAPAFCGHLITEANVKALQAAEPWRVIQNTQPPISFEADVGGRLGIFLRQYRDFEASELIAYWESTHKFPITSAMIAQSPWLGSFAKQRNNRRSHAGNRGKRMLLTLIQAMIEGWCDLDLLLDPFFLHFPKRTDEVAWYPGIEARRANLADPQLNRREPTDLLEALAEADTADPCRNHYRDHTADHPARHLPRLDRKFFGLQVAQPPTNS
;
A
#
# COMPACT_ATOMS: atom_id res chain seq x y z
N MET A 1 -6.41 14.65 15.56
CA MET A 1 -4.95 14.58 15.77
C MET A 1 -4.40 13.49 14.89
N THR A 2 -3.58 13.87 13.92
CA THR A 2 -2.89 12.97 12.98
C THR A 2 -1.72 12.29 13.69
N VAL A 3 -1.39 11.08 13.26
CA VAL A 3 -0.24 10.22 13.68
C VAL A 3 1.12 10.88 13.33
N ASN A 4 1.17 12.21 13.26
CA ASN A 4 2.37 13.00 12.98
C ASN A 4 3.11 13.40 14.26
N PHE A 5 2.53 13.23 15.45
CA PHE A 5 3.16 13.64 16.71
C PHE A 5 4.09 12.58 17.33
N SER A 6 4.16 11.37 16.80
CA SER A 6 4.96 10.28 17.38
C SER A 6 6.24 9.96 16.60
N PHE A 7 6.60 10.70 15.55
CA PHE A 7 7.69 10.32 14.63
C PHE A 7 8.59 11.47 14.13
N PRO A 8 9.35 12.18 14.99
CA PRO A 8 10.45 13.00 14.49
C PRO A 8 11.76 12.21 14.30
N ILE A 9 11.90 11.01 14.91
CA ILE A 9 13.19 10.31 15.02
C ILE A 9 13.09 8.80 14.73
N LEU A 10 12.40 8.44 13.65
CA LEU A 10 12.77 7.24 12.91
C LEU A 10 13.24 7.72 11.55
N PRO A 11 14.48 7.40 11.11
CA PRO A 11 14.95 7.74 9.78
C PRO A 11 14.24 6.82 8.78
N PHE A 12 12.92 6.99 8.64
CA PHE A 12 12.23 6.47 7.49
C PHE A 12 12.79 7.22 6.29
N ARG A 13 13.67 6.54 5.56
CA ARG A 13 14.10 7.01 4.25
C ARG A 13 12.82 7.32 3.46
N PRO A 14 12.74 8.48 2.80
CA PRO A 14 11.57 8.88 2.02
C PRO A 14 11.09 7.80 1.03
N ASP A 15 11.95 6.84 0.69
CA ASP A 15 11.72 5.75 -0.26
C ASP A 15 11.65 4.35 0.38
N TRP A 16 11.22 4.22 1.65
CA TRP A 16 11.31 2.91 2.32
C TRP A 16 10.37 1.86 1.74
N ILE A 17 9.07 2.15 1.59
CA ILE A 17 8.12 1.24 0.92
C ILE A 17 7.74 1.83 -0.43
N PHE A 18 7.23 3.06 -0.43
CA PHE A 18 6.82 3.76 -1.64
C PHE A 18 7.89 4.77 -2.06
N PRO A 19 8.08 4.98 -3.36
CA PRO A 19 8.99 6.01 -3.86
C PRO A 19 8.52 7.40 -3.43
N HIS A 20 9.47 8.24 -3.04
CA HIS A 20 9.24 9.62 -2.67
C HIS A 20 9.16 10.51 -3.90
N ARG A 21 8.22 11.46 -3.87
CA ARG A 21 8.15 12.51 -4.87
C ARG A 21 8.95 13.75 -4.43
N PRO A 22 9.98 14.19 -5.15
CA PRO A 22 10.55 15.52 -4.94
C PRO A 22 9.48 16.58 -5.23
N THR A 23 9.51 17.70 -4.49
CA THR A 23 8.51 18.79 -4.57
C THR A 23 8.34 19.41 -5.97
N ILE A 24 9.24 19.15 -6.92
CA ILE A 24 9.25 19.72 -8.28
C ILE A 24 8.66 18.77 -9.34
N TYR A 25 8.21 17.56 -8.97
CA TYR A 25 7.71 16.61 -9.97
C TYR A 25 6.40 17.07 -10.64
N THR A 26 6.45 17.28 -11.95
CA THR A 26 5.29 17.59 -12.79
C THR A 26 4.59 16.29 -13.19
N SER A 27 3.27 16.25 -13.05
CA SER A 27 2.49 15.10 -13.53
C SER A 27 2.74 14.87 -15.02
N PRO A 28 2.88 13.60 -15.48
CA PRO A 28 3.05 13.29 -16.89
C PRO A 28 1.96 13.95 -17.74
N THR A 29 2.36 14.49 -18.89
CA THR A 29 1.42 15.09 -19.85
C THR A 29 0.59 13.99 -20.52
N ALA A 30 -0.58 14.34 -21.08
CA ALA A 30 -1.49 13.40 -21.73
C ALA A 30 -0.85 12.44 -22.77
N PRO A 31 0.14 12.83 -23.60
CA PRO A 31 0.78 11.87 -24.52
C PRO A 31 1.64 10.81 -23.80
N ALA A 32 2.09 11.08 -22.57
CA ALA A 32 3.04 10.21 -21.87
C ALA A 32 2.43 8.89 -21.36
N PHE A 33 1.10 8.73 -21.36
CA PHE A 33 0.43 7.51 -20.90
C PHE A 33 -0.87 7.23 -21.66
N CYS A 34 -1.31 5.97 -21.66
CA CYS A 34 -2.51 5.49 -22.33
C CYS A 34 -3.80 5.91 -21.61
N GLY A 35 -4.04 7.22 -21.46
CA GLY A 35 -5.23 7.76 -20.80
C GLY A 35 -6.55 7.36 -21.46
N HIS A 36 -6.52 7.04 -22.76
CA HIS A 36 -7.68 6.54 -23.51
C HIS A 36 -8.18 5.17 -22.99
N LEU A 37 -7.37 4.42 -22.24
CA LEU A 37 -7.78 3.16 -21.60
C LEU A 37 -8.69 3.38 -20.39
N ILE A 38 -8.75 4.61 -19.84
CA ILE A 38 -9.55 4.95 -18.66
C ILE A 38 -11.01 5.20 -19.09
N THR A 39 -11.67 4.13 -19.51
CA THR A 39 -13.09 4.10 -19.86
C THR A 39 -13.90 3.41 -18.77
N GLU A 40 -15.20 3.66 -18.71
CA GLU A 40 -16.09 2.95 -17.79
C GLU A 40 -16.02 1.44 -17.95
N ALA A 41 -16.00 0.94 -19.20
CA ALA A 41 -15.93 -0.50 -19.50
C ALA A 41 -14.63 -1.11 -18.95
N ASN A 42 -13.49 -0.49 -19.23
CA ASN A 42 -12.20 -1.00 -18.77
C ASN A 42 -12.05 -0.93 -17.25
N VAL A 43 -12.53 0.15 -16.61
CA VAL A 43 -12.48 0.25 -15.14
C VAL A 43 -13.40 -0.79 -14.49
N LYS A 44 -14.58 -1.06 -15.07
CA LYS A 44 -15.45 -2.14 -14.59
C LYS A 44 -14.81 -3.52 -14.75
N ALA A 45 -14.20 -3.80 -15.90
CA ALA A 45 -13.48 -5.04 -16.14
C ALA A 45 -12.32 -5.22 -15.14
N LEU A 46 -11.57 -4.14 -14.89
CA LEU A 46 -10.51 -4.12 -13.89
C LEU A 46 -11.03 -4.45 -12.48
N GLN A 47 -12.14 -3.84 -12.06
CA GLN A 47 -12.73 -4.12 -10.75
C GLN A 47 -13.27 -5.56 -10.66
N ALA A 48 -13.86 -6.08 -11.73
CA ALA A 48 -14.38 -7.45 -11.79
C ALA A 48 -13.29 -8.52 -11.69
N ALA A 49 -12.05 -8.20 -12.10
CA ALA A 49 -10.90 -9.09 -11.98
C ALA A 49 -10.34 -9.21 -10.54
N GLU A 50 -10.88 -8.44 -9.58
CA GLU A 50 -10.43 -8.41 -8.17
C GLU A 50 -8.90 -8.27 -7.98
N PRO A 51 -8.24 -7.27 -8.61
CA PRO A 51 -6.77 -7.18 -8.62
C PRO A 51 -6.17 -7.00 -7.20
N TRP A 52 -6.94 -6.50 -6.24
CA TRP A 52 -6.53 -6.39 -4.83
C TRP A 52 -6.28 -7.73 -4.14
N ARG A 53 -6.64 -8.87 -4.74
CA ARG A 53 -6.31 -10.20 -4.20
C ARG A 53 -4.80 -10.42 -4.11
N VAL A 54 -4.02 -9.83 -5.01
CA VAL A 54 -2.56 -10.00 -5.03
C VAL A 54 -1.88 -9.48 -3.75
N ILE A 55 -2.48 -8.49 -3.08
CA ILE A 55 -1.90 -7.90 -1.87
C ILE A 55 -2.31 -8.60 -0.57
N GLN A 56 -3.07 -9.69 -0.66
CA GLN A 56 -3.43 -10.51 0.50
C GLN A 56 -2.17 -11.10 1.14
N ASN A 57 -2.10 -11.03 2.48
CA ASN A 57 -1.00 -11.65 3.18
C ASN A 57 -1.05 -13.17 3.08
N THR A 58 0.00 -13.78 2.54
CA THR A 58 0.16 -15.22 2.41
C THR A 58 1.34 -15.78 3.20
N GLN A 59 2.12 -14.91 3.85
CA GLN A 59 3.39 -15.28 4.49
C GLN A 59 3.35 -15.09 6.01
N PRO A 60 4.07 -15.92 6.77
CA PRO A 60 4.27 -15.66 8.18
C PRO A 60 5.07 -14.35 8.36
N PRO A 61 4.82 -13.62 9.46
CA PRO A 61 5.64 -12.49 9.85
C PRO A 61 7.09 -12.91 10.08
N ILE A 62 8.03 -11.99 9.88
CA ILE A 62 9.46 -12.24 10.09
C ILE A 62 9.93 -11.79 11.48
N SER A 63 9.23 -10.84 12.09
CA SER A 63 9.67 -10.18 13.32
C SER A 63 8.95 -10.63 14.59
N PHE A 64 7.82 -11.33 14.49
CA PHE A 64 7.02 -11.75 15.64
C PHE A 64 6.35 -13.11 15.46
N GLU A 65 5.88 -13.72 16.55
CA GLU A 65 5.03 -14.91 16.50
C GLU A 65 3.58 -14.49 16.21
N ALA A 66 3.02 -14.97 15.10
CA ALA A 66 1.69 -14.55 14.67
C ALA A 66 0.57 -15.02 15.61
N ASP A 67 0.80 -16.11 16.34
CA ASP A 67 -0.15 -16.76 17.24
C ASP A 67 0.24 -16.54 18.71
N VAL A 68 0.63 -15.31 19.04
CA VAL A 68 0.93 -14.87 20.40
C VAL A 68 -0.35 -14.57 21.19
N GLY A 69 -0.31 -14.82 22.51
CA GLY A 69 -1.38 -14.46 23.44
C GLY A 69 -1.44 -12.97 23.78
N GLY A 70 -2.23 -12.64 24.80
CA GLY A 70 -2.25 -11.29 25.37
C GLY A 70 -2.69 -10.17 24.42
N ARG A 71 -2.20 -8.95 24.68
CA ARG A 71 -2.63 -7.74 23.97
C ARG A 71 -2.18 -7.71 22.52
N LEU A 72 -0.97 -8.18 22.24
CA LEU A 72 -0.45 -8.29 20.89
C LEU A 72 -1.28 -9.27 20.05
N GLY A 73 -1.64 -10.42 20.62
CA GLY A 73 -2.53 -11.38 19.95
C GLY A 73 -3.91 -10.80 19.59
N ILE A 74 -4.48 -9.97 20.48
CA ILE A 74 -5.74 -9.26 20.20
C ILE A 74 -5.56 -8.30 19.01
N PHE A 75 -4.50 -7.50 19.01
CA PHE A 75 -4.20 -6.58 17.91
C PHE A 75 -4.00 -7.32 16.58
N LEU A 76 -3.23 -8.42 16.56
CA LEU A 76 -2.97 -9.18 15.34
C LEU A 76 -4.24 -9.78 14.73
N ARG A 77 -5.17 -10.28 15.56
CA ARG A 77 -6.48 -10.75 15.09
C ARG A 77 -7.30 -9.62 14.49
N GLN A 78 -7.39 -8.48 15.19
CA GLN A 78 -8.08 -7.29 14.66
C GLN A 78 -7.47 -6.80 13.35
N TYR A 79 -6.14 -6.87 13.23
CA TYR A 79 -5.43 -6.51 12.01
C TYR A 79 -5.76 -7.45 10.85
N ARG A 80 -5.76 -8.78 11.06
CA ARG A 80 -6.15 -9.75 10.02
C ARG A 80 -7.57 -9.49 9.50
N ASP A 81 -8.52 -9.25 10.40
CA ASP A 81 -9.90 -8.90 10.03
C ASP A 81 -9.96 -7.58 9.27
N PHE A 82 -9.17 -6.60 9.71
CA PHE A 82 -9.06 -5.29 9.08
C PHE A 82 -8.47 -5.41 7.67
N GLU A 83 -7.32 -6.06 7.50
CA GLU A 83 -6.66 -6.31 6.21
C GLU A 83 -7.64 -6.96 5.24
N ALA A 84 -8.27 -8.07 5.63
CA ALA A 84 -9.23 -8.80 4.79
C ALA A 84 -10.39 -7.91 4.30
N SER A 85 -10.86 -6.98 5.13
CA SER A 85 -11.96 -6.06 4.80
C SER A 85 -11.54 -4.84 3.96
N GLU A 86 -10.26 -4.45 3.96
CA GLU A 86 -9.81 -3.16 3.41
C GLU A 86 -8.82 -3.30 2.23
N LEU A 87 -8.62 -4.50 1.69
CA LEU A 87 -7.72 -4.76 0.54
C LEU A 87 -7.98 -3.81 -0.63
N ILE A 88 -9.25 -3.60 -0.98
CA ILE A 88 -9.63 -2.69 -2.06
C ILE A 88 -9.08 -1.28 -1.80
N ALA A 89 -9.21 -0.77 -0.57
CA ALA A 89 -8.75 0.56 -0.23
C ALA A 89 -7.22 0.69 -0.29
N TYR A 90 -6.49 -0.35 0.11
CA TYR A 90 -5.03 -0.40 0.01
C TYR A 90 -4.57 -0.43 -1.44
N TRP A 91 -5.09 -1.38 -2.22
CA TRP A 91 -4.75 -1.54 -3.63
C TRP A 91 -5.08 -0.28 -4.43
N GLU A 92 -6.25 0.31 -4.24
CA GLU A 92 -6.63 1.56 -4.91
C GLU A 92 -5.77 2.77 -4.50
N SER A 93 -5.12 2.71 -3.34
CA SER A 93 -4.22 3.77 -2.88
C SER A 93 -2.86 3.72 -3.57
N THR A 94 -2.41 2.55 -3.99
CA THR A 94 -1.17 2.34 -4.77
C THR A 94 -1.40 2.29 -6.28
N HIS A 95 -2.64 2.08 -6.73
CA HIS A 95 -3.05 2.01 -8.14
C HIS A 95 -3.98 3.17 -8.53
N LYS A 96 -3.69 4.37 -8.02
CA LYS A 96 -4.55 5.53 -8.26
C LYS A 96 -4.26 6.14 -9.64
N PHE A 97 -5.12 5.91 -10.62
CA PHE A 97 -5.05 6.57 -11.92
C PHE A 97 -5.86 7.89 -12.01
N PRO A 98 -5.44 8.84 -12.87
CA PRO A 98 -6.11 10.13 -13.04
C PRO A 98 -7.45 9.97 -13.77
N ILE A 99 -8.52 10.50 -13.19
CA ILE A 99 -9.84 10.63 -13.82
C ILE A 99 -10.09 12.12 -14.02
N THR A 100 -10.10 12.57 -15.28
CA THR A 100 -10.20 13.99 -15.62
C THR A 100 -11.65 14.45 -15.76
N SER A 101 -11.88 15.76 -15.70
CA SER A 101 -13.23 16.33 -15.94
C SER A 101 -13.78 15.96 -17.32
N ALA A 102 -12.90 15.83 -18.34
CA ALA A 102 -13.31 15.40 -19.69
C ALA A 102 -13.80 13.94 -19.69
N MET A 103 -13.11 13.04 -18.96
CA MET A 103 -13.56 11.66 -18.80
C MET A 103 -14.89 11.57 -18.05
N ILE A 104 -15.08 12.40 -17.02
CA ILE A 104 -16.35 12.48 -16.26
C ILE A 104 -17.50 13.02 -17.14
N ALA A 105 -17.21 13.98 -18.01
CA ALA A 105 -18.20 14.48 -18.97
C ALA A 105 -18.66 13.40 -19.95
N GLN A 106 -17.76 12.47 -20.33
CA GLN A 106 -18.09 11.32 -21.17
C GLN A 106 -18.80 10.19 -20.41
N SER A 107 -18.41 9.93 -19.16
CA SER A 107 -19.06 8.97 -18.27
C SER A 107 -19.14 9.53 -16.83
N PRO A 108 -20.32 9.99 -16.39
CA PRO A 108 -20.55 10.43 -15.00
C PRO A 108 -20.26 9.33 -13.97
N TRP A 109 -20.32 8.05 -14.38
CA TRP A 109 -19.98 6.91 -13.55
C TRP A 109 -18.53 6.97 -13.05
N LEU A 110 -17.58 7.44 -13.89
CA LEU A 110 -16.17 7.59 -13.49
C LEU A 110 -16.01 8.61 -12.35
N GLY A 111 -16.82 9.67 -12.33
CA GLY A 111 -16.84 10.64 -11.24
C GLY A 111 -17.33 10.03 -9.93
N SER A 112 -18.40 9.24 -10.00
CA SER A 112 -18.92 8.47 -8.86
C SER A 112 -17.88 7.46 -8.36
N PHE A 113 -17.23 6.72 -9.26
CA PHE A 113 -16.16 5.78 -8.92
C PHE A 113 -15.00 6.48 -8.20
N ALA A 114 -14.52 7.61 -8.73
CA ALA A 114 -13.44 8.39 -8.11
C ALA A 114 -13.79 8.84 -6.68
N LYS A 115 -15.05 9.26 -6.45
CA LYS A 115 -15.56 9.64 -5.13
C LYS A 115 -15.61 8.43 -4.19
N GLN A 116 -16.14 7.30 -4.64
CA GLN A 116 -16.23 6.08 -3.85
C GLN A 116 -14.85 5.57 -3.44
N ARG A 117 -13.87 5.57 -4.35
CA ARG A 117 -12.46 5.24 -4.06
C ARG A 117 -11.89 6.11 -2.93
N ASN A 118 -12.09 7.43 -3.00
CA ASN A 118 -11.61 8.34 -1.96
C ASN A 118 -12.32 8.08 -0.61
N ASN A 119 -13.62 7.76 -0.63
CA ASN A 119 -14.38 7.42 0.57
C ASN A 119 -13.86 6.12 1.20
N ARG A 120 -13.62 5.06 0.41
CA ARG A 120 -13.02 3.81 0.88
C ARG A 120 -11.71 4.06 1.62
N ARG A 121 -10.78 4.80 1.01
CA ARG A 121 -9.51 5.19 1.66
C ARG A 121 -9.73 5.95 2.99
N SER A 122 -10.67 6.88 3.03
CA SER A 122 -10.98 7.64 4.25
C SER A 122 -11.55 6.75 5.36
N HIS A 123 -12.49 5.86 5.02
CA HIS A 123 -13.08 4.91 5.96
C HIS A 123 -12.07 3.91 6.49
N ALA A 124 -11.26 3.31 5.60
CA ALA A 124 -10.17 2.41 5.96
C ALA A 124 -9.18 3.10 6.92
N GLY A 125 -8.78 4.34 6.60
CA GLY A 125 -7.90 5.13 7.46
C GLY A 125 -8.50 5.42 8.85
N ASN A 126 -9.81 5.69 8.94
CA ASN A 126 -10.48 5.90 10.22
C ASN A 126 -10.63 4.60 11.03
N ARG A 127 -10.90 3.48 10.36
CA ARG A 127 -10.96 2.15 11.00
C ARG A 127 -9.58 1.72 11.49
N GLY A 128 -8.54 1.90 10.68
CA GLY A 128 -7.15 1.66 11.05
C GLY A 128 -6.71 2.47 12.27
N LYS A 129 -7.04 3.78 12.34
CA LYS A 129 -6.74 4.61 13.53
C LYS A 129 -7.35 4.08 14.82
N ARG A 130 -8.56 3.52 14.77
CA ARG A 130 -9.20 2.91 15.95
C ARG A 130 -8.46 1.65 16.39
N MET A 131 -8.07 0.81 15.43
CA MET A 131 -7.29 -0.40 15.68
C MET A 131 -5.89 -0.09 16.27
N LEU A 132 -5.25 1.01 15.86
CA LEU A 132 -3.95 1.44 16.40
C LEU A 132 -3.97 1.71 17.92
N LEU A 133 -5.14 1.98 18.52
CA LEU A 133 -5.25 2.12 19.97
C LEU A 133 -4.90 0.81 20.71
N THR A 134 -5.25 -0.34 20.13
CA THR A 134 -4.91 -1.65 20.69
C THR A 134 -3.41 -1.92 20.56
N LEU A 135 -2.77 -1.49 19.46
CA LEU A 135 -1.32 -1.54 19.32
C LEU A 135 -0.61 -0.68 20.37
N ILE A 136 -1.09 0.55 20.62
CA ILE A 136 -0.53 1.41 21.66
C ILE A 136 -0.59 0.74 23.02
N GLN A 137 -1.70 0.09 23.35
CA GLN A 137 -1.81 -0.67 24.60
C GLN A 137 -0.84 -1.86 24.65
N ALA A 138 -0.62 -2.56 23.52
CA ALA A 138 0.37 -3.63 23.44
C ALA A 138 1.80 -3.11 23.70
N MET A 139 2.12 -1.92 23.19
CA MET A 139 3.41 -1.26 23.44
C MET A 139 3.57 -0.85 24.91
N ILE A 140 2.52 -0.26 25.53
CA ILE A 140 2.54 0.12 26.95
C ILE A 140 2.77 -1.09 27.86
N GLU A 141 2.17 -2.23 27.51
CA GLU A 141 2.32 -3.50 28.24
C GLU A 141 3.63 -4.25 27.90
N GLY A 142 4.50 -3.68 27.05
CA GLY A 142 5.81 -4.25 26.73
C GLY A 142 5.78 -5.41 25.73
N TRP A 143 4.68 -5.64 25.02
CA TRP A 143 4.59 -6.71 24.03
C TRP A 143 5.27 -6.40 22.71
N CYS A 144 5.42 -5.14 22.34
CA CYS A 144 6.06 -4.79 21.07
C CYS A 144 6.52 -3.34 21.11
N ASP A 145 7.35 -2.96 20.15
CA ASP A 145 7.65 -1.57 19.84
C ASP A 145 7.04 -1.19 18.49
N LEU A 146 7.24 0.07 18.13
CA LEU A 146 6.73 0.67 16.90
C LEU A 146 7.29 0.02 15.63
N ASP A 147 8.46 -0.60 15.71
CA ASP A 147 9.08 -1.29 14.58
C ASP A 147 8.41 -2.64 14.25
N LEU A 148 7.42 -3.10 15.04
CA LEU A 148 6.49 -4.16 14.65
C LEU A 148 5.81 -3.83 13.32
N LEU A 149 5.41 -2.56 13.13
CA LEU A 149 4.76 -2.09 11.91
C LEU A 149 5.71 -2.07 10.70
N LEU A 150 7.00 -2.38 10.87
CA LEU A 150 7.91 -2.54 9.74
C LEU A 150 7.83 -3.92 9.09
N ASP A 151 7.21 -4.89 9.76
CA ASP A 151 7.08 -6.24 9.26
C ASP A 151 6.26 -6.28 7.96
N PRO A 152 6.67 -7.05 6.93
CA PRO A 152 5.89 -7.24 5.71
C PRO A 152 4.44 -7.69 5.96
N PHE A 153 4.14 -8.24 7.14
CA PHE A 153 2.78 -8.55 7.57
C PHE A 153 1.82 -7.36 7.44
N PHE A 154 2.29 -6.13 7.68
CA PHE A 154 1.46 -4.93 7.69
C PHE A 154 1.44 -4.17 6.34
N LEU A 155 0.25 -3.83 5.87
CA LEU A 155 0.05 -2.98 4.70
C LEU A 155 0.10 -1.50 5.07
N HIS A 156 0.71 -0.71 4.21
CA HIS A 156 0.88 0.73 4.40
C HIS A 156 0.06 1.54 3.42
N PHE A 157 -0.55 2.62 3.91
CA PHE A 157 -1.12 3.63 3.03
C PHE A 157 -0.02 4.59 2.56
N PRO A 158 0.07 4.88 1.25
CA PRO A 158 1.01 5.88 0.76
C PRO A 158 0.67 7.26 1.30
N LYS A 159 1.70 8.00 1.71
CA LYS A 159 1.60 9.39 2.16
C LYS A 159 1.29 10.29 0.96
N ARG A 160 0.92 11.54 1.24
CA ARG A 160 0.67 12.54 0.18
C ARG A 160 1.93 12.86 -0.63
N THR A 161 3.09 12.62 -0.06
CA THR A 161 4.41 12.85 -0.64
C THR A 161 4.91 11.67 -1.47
N ASP A 162 4.19 10.56 -1.51
CA ASP A 162 4.65 9.34 -2.16
C ASP A 162 4.13 9.30 -3.60
N GLU A 163 4.98 8.89 -4.54
CA GLU A 163 4.68 8.84 -5.97
C GLU A 163 4.01 7.51 -6.35
N VAL A 164 2.74 7.39 -5.99
CA VAL A 164 1.96 6.15 -6.25
C VAL A 164 0.88 6.30 -7.30
N ALA A 165 0.86 7.43 -8.02
CA ALA A 165 -0.05 7.60 -9.14
C ALA A 165 0.25 6.53 -10.20
N TRP A 166 -0.80 5.90 -10.73
CA TRP A 166 -0.69 4.93 -11.81
C TRP A 166 -1.11 5.58 -13.12
N TYR A 167 -0.20 5.58 -14.09
CA TYR A 167 -0.44 6.09 -15.43
C TYR A 167 -0.41 4.90 -16.40
N PRO A 168 -1.57 4.36 -16.83
CA PRO A 168 -1.62 3.15 -17.65
C PRO A 168 -0.74 3.25 -18.91
N GLY A 169 0.07 2.22 -19.19
CA GLY A 169 0.93 2.16 -20.38
C GLY A 169 2.07 3.18 -20.42
N ILE A 170 2.38 3.85 -19.30
CA ILE A 170 3.48 4.83 -19.24
C ILE A 170 4.84 4.18 -19.51
N GLU A 171 5.06 2.94 -19.09
CA GLU A 171 6.33 2.24 -19.27
C GLU A 171 6.57 1.91 -20.75
N ALA A 172 5.60 1.29 -21.43
CA ALA A 172 5.67 1.06 -22.88
C ALA A 172 5.91 2.35 -23.66
N ARG A 173 5.21 3.43 -23.33
CA ARG A 173 5.37 4.73 -24.00
C ARG A 173 6.71 5.38 -23.74
N ARG A 174 7.19 5.38 -22.50
CA ARG A 174 8.53 5.89 -22.16
C ARG A 174 9.61 5.12 -22.89
N ALA A 175 9.50 3.80 -22.98
CA ALA A 175 10.44 2.96 -23.71
C ALA A 175 10.46 3.31 -25.21
N ASN A 176 9.29 3.45 -25.84
CA ASN A 176 9.19 3.87 -27.24
C ASN A 176 9.67 5.30 -27.50
N LEU A 177 9.52 6.20 -26.53
CA LEU A 177 10.05 7.57 -26.63
C LEU A 177 11.58 7.59 -26.50
N ALA A 178 12.15 6.73 -25.66
CA ALA A 178 13.59 6.60 -25.48
C ALA A 178 14.26 5.90 -26.67
N ASP A 179 13.60 4.89 -27.25
CA ASP A 179 14.03 4.19 -28.45
C ASP A 179 12.85 3.99 -29.41
N PRO A 180 12.70 4.87 -30.42
CA PRO A 180 11.64 4.76 -31.42
C PRO A 180 11.69 3.49 -32.27
N GLN A 181 12.81 2.77 -32.32
CA GLN A 181 12.92 1.52 -33.06
C GLN A 181 12.45 0.31 -32.26
N LEU A 182 12.34 0.45 -30.92
CA LEU A 182 11.88 -0.61 -30.03
C LEU A 182 10.48 -1.11 -30.38
N ASN A 183 9.60 -0.20 -30.83
CA ASN A 183 8.22 -0.50 -31.23
C ASN A 183 7.47 -1.41 -30.24
N ARG A 184 7.66 -1.17 -28.93
CA ARG A 184 7.00 -1.91 -27.86
C ARG A 184 5.49 -1.73 -27.98
N ARG A 185 4.75 -2.84 -27.97
CA ARG A 185 3.29 -2.83 -27.98
C ARG A 185 2.75 -2.09 -26.76
N GLU A 186 1.87 -1.11 -26.99
CA GLU A 186 1.11 -0.47 -25.91
C GLU A 186 0.00 -1.41 -25.40
N PRO A 187 -0.35 -1.36 -24.10
CA PRO A 187 -1.43 -2.16 -23.55
C PRO A 187 -2.78 -1.78 -24.19
N THR A 188 -3.62 -2.79 -24.42
CA THR A 188 -4.94 -2.59 -25.04
C THR A 188 -6.07 -2.40 -24.02
N ASP A 189 -5.84 -2.73 -22.76
CA ASP A 189 -6.77 -2.54 -21.65
C ASP A 189 -6.04 -2.25 -20.33
N LEU A 190 -6.83 -2.01 -19.27
CA LEU A 190 -6.28 -1.70 -17.95
C LEU A 190 -5.67 -2.91 -17.23
N LEU A 191 -5.98 -4.15 -17.62
CA LEU A 191 -5.39 -5.35 -17.02
C LEU A 191 -3.98 -5.59 -17.56
N GLU A 192 -3.78 -5.44 -18.88
CA GLU A 192 -2.43 -5.46 -19.47
C GLU A 192 -1.57 -4.32 -18.90
N ALA A 193 -2.13 -3.12 -18.78
CA ALA A 193 -1.43 -1.98 -18.20
C ALA A 193 -1.13 -2.16 -16.69
N LEU A 194 -1.95 -2.94 -15.97
CA LEU A 194 -1.72 -3.28 -14.57
C LEU A 194 -0.54 -4.24 -14.44
N ALA A 195 -0.54 -5.32 -15.22
CA ALA A 195 0.55 -6.29 -15.22
C ALA A 195 1.91 -5.64 -15.53
N GLU A 196 1.94 -4.70 -16.48
CA GLU A 196 3.13 -3.91 -16.77
C GLU A 196 3.58 -3.06 -15.57
N ALA A 197 2.64 -2.38 -14.89
CA ALA A 197 2.95 -1.53 -13.75
C ALA A 197 3.44 -2.33 -12.52
N ASP A 198 2.82 -3.47 -12.24
CA ASP A 198 3.17 -4.35 -11.11
C ASP A 198 4.56 -4.97 -11.32
N THR A 199 4.89 -5.34 -12.57
CA THR A 199 6.22 -5.83 -12.93
C THR A 199 7.28 -4.76 -12.79
N ALA A 200 6.97 -3.52 -13.20
CA ALA A 200 7.93 -2.41 -13.17
C ALA A 200 8.16 -1.87 -11.76
N ASP A 201 7.15 -1.95 -10.88
CA ASP A 201 7.19 -1.38 -9.54
C ASP A 201 6.55 -2.30 -8.49
N PRO A 202 7.33 -3.24 -7.92
CA PRO A 202 6.84 -4.18 -6.90
C PRO A 202 6.25 -3.52 -5.66
N CYS A 203 6.56 -2.24 -5.38
CA CYS A 203 5.99 -1.55 -4.22
C CYS A 203 4.48 -1.36 -4.34
N ARG A 204 3.94 -1.36 -5.57
CA ARG A 204 2.50 -1.21 -5.83
C ARG A 204 1.68 -2.33 -5.19
N ASN A 205 2.27 -3.53 -5.16
CA ASN A 205 1.71 -4.72 -4.53
C ASN A 205 2.28 -4.97 -3.12
N HIS A 206 2.88 -3.95 -2.49
CA HIS A 206 3.53 -4.07 -1.18
C HIS A 206 4.56 -5.21 -1.15
N TYR A 207 5.21 -5.50 -2.27
CA TYR A 207 6.14 -6.63 -2.44
C TYR A 207 5.53 -8.00 -2.11
N ARG A 208 4.20 -8.16 -2.18
CA ARG A 208 3.51 -9.42 -1.87
C ARG A 208 3.80 -10.52 -2.87
N ASP A 209 4.10 -10.15 -4.12
CA ASP A 209 4.58 -11.01 -5.20
C ASP A 209 6.12 -11.14 -5.21
N HIS A 210 6.84 -10.19 -4.62
CA HIS A 210 8.32 -10.14 -4.54
C HIS A 210 8.81 -10.11 -3.09
N THR A 211 8.34 -11.05 -2.26
CA THR A 211 8.52 -10.96 -0.80
C THR A 211 9.97 -10.95 -0.33
N ALA A 212 10.90 -11.52 -1.12
CA ALA A 212 12.33 -11.51 -0.83
C ALA A 212 12.94 -10.10 -0.94
N ASP A 213 12.37 -9.26 -1.80
CA ASP A 213 12.83 -7.91 -2.08
C ASP A 213 12.18 -6.87 -1.14
N HIS A 214 11.32 -7.32 -0.22
CA HIS A 214 10.66 -6.41 0.71
C HIS A 214 11.71 -5.67 1.58
N PRO A 215 11.72 -4.32 1.61
CA PRO A 215 12.74 -3.50 2.29
C PRO A 215 12.99 -3.85 3.76
N ALA A 216 11.96 -4.32 4.47
CA ALA A 216 12.07 -4.81 5.84
C ALA A 216 13.05 -5.98 6.02
N ARG A 217 13.20 -6.87 5.02
CA ARG A 217 14.14 -8.01 5.09
C ARG A 217 15.60 -7.58 5.14
N HIS A 218 15.90 -6.35 4.74
CA HIS A 218 17.24 -5.78 4.78
C HIS A 218 17.53 -5.01 6.09
N LEU A 219 16.60 -5.02 7.07
CA LEU A 219 16.80 -4.39 8.37
C LEU A 219 17.36 -5.42 9.38
N PRO A 220 18.61 -5.29 9.85
CA PRO A 220 19.28 -6.32 10.66
C PRO A 220 18.57 -6.69 11.98
N ARG A 221 17.76 -5.77 12.52
CA ARG A 221 17.14 -5.90 13.85
C ARG A 221 15.75 -6.53 13.84
N LEU A 222 15.16 -6.77 12.66
CA LEU A 222 13.77 -7.21 12.57
C LEU A 222 13.63 -8.71 12.77
N ASP A 223 14.58 -9.52 12.32
CA ASP A 223 14.42 -10.98 12.35
C ASP A 223 14.22 -11.49 13.77
N ARG A 224 13.07 -12.14 13.98
CA ARG A 224 12.66 -12.76 15.24
C ARG A 224 12.67 -11.84 16.48
N LYS A 225 12.60 -10.53 16.32
CA LYS A 225 12.73 -9.55 17.41
C LYS A 225 11.73 -9.77 18.57
N PHE A 226 10.50 -10.13 18.26
CA PHE A 226 9.37 -10.22 19.20
C PHE A 226 8.92 -11.67 19.42
N PHE A 227 9.86 -12.61 19.41
CA PHE A 227 9.59 -14.03 19.70
C PHE A 227 9.79 -14.32 21.20
N GLY A 228 9.03 -15.28 21.73
CA GLY A 228 9.15 -15.69 23.15
C GLY A 228 8.74 -14.64 24.19
N LEU A 229 7.91 -13.66 23.81
CA LEU A 229 7.49 -12.57 24.69
C LEU A 229 6.61 -13.07 25.85
N GLN A 230 6.92 -12.61 27.06
CA GLN A 230 6.11 -12.80 28.26
C GLN A 230 5.76 -11.45 28.86
N VAL A 231 4.59 -11.36 29.50
CA VAL A 231 4.20 -10.16 30.25
C VAL A 231 5.20 -9.93 31.36
N ALA A 232 5.79 -8.74 31.43
CA ALA A 232 6.59 -8.34 32.59
C ALA A 232 5.68 -8.38 33.83
N GLN A 233 6.02 -9.19 34.83
CA GLN A 233 5.29 -9.17 36.09
C GLN A 233 5.47 -7.78 36.73
N PRO A 234 4.39 -7.18 37.27
CA PRO A 234 4.52 -5.91 37.97
C PRO A 234 5.53 -6.06 39.12
N PRO A 235 6.34 -5.03 39.40
CA PRO A 235 7.31 -5.10 40.49
C PRO A 235 6.58 -5.46 41.78
N THR A 236 7.04 -6.53 42.44
CA THR A 236 6.57 -6.88 43.77
C THR A 236 6.97 -5.75 44.72
N ASN A 237 6.00 -4.96 45.17
CA ASN A 237 6.22 -3.98 46.23
C ASN A 237 6.85 -4.69 47.43
N SER A 238 8.11 -4.37 47.70
CA SER A 238 8.83 -4.72 48.93
C SER A 238 8.82 -3.51 49.85
#